data_AF-A1BIK7-F1
#
_entry.id   AF-A1BIK7-F1
#
_cell.length_a   1.000
_cell.length_b   1.000
_cell.length_c   1.000
_cell.angle_alpha   90.00
_cell.angle_beta   90.00
_cell.angle_gamma   90.00
#
_symmetry.space_group_name_H-M   'P 1'
#
loop_
_entity.id
_entity.type
_entity.pdbx_description
1 polymer ?
#
loop_
_entity_poly.entity_id
_entity_poly.type
_entity_poly.pdbx_seq_one_letter_code
_entity_poly.pdbx_strand_id
1 'polypeptide(L)' 'MCRQLLKSKRQESHMPRGARLDIPGTLHHVMVRGIEQGSIFRDDSDRVEFLRRMGLLAKTSCGGIGDAVQ' A
#
# COMPACT_ATOMS: atom_id res chain seq x y z
N MET A 1 -32.49 -16.03 -20.87
CA MET A 1 -32.25 -15.06 -21.97
C MET A 1 -31.80 -13.73 -21.34
N CYS A 2 -30.58 -13.67 -20.79
CA CYS A 2 -29.91 -12.41 -20.40
C CYS A 2 -28.78 -12.18 -21.41
N ARG A 3 -29.22 -11.83 -22.61
CA ARG A 3 -28.39 -11.55 -23.79
C ARG A 3 -28.04 -10.06 -23.74
N GLN A 4 -26.77 -9.73 -24.01
CA GLN A 4 -26.16 -8.39 -24.13
C GLN A 4 -25.88 -7.69 -22.78
N LEU A 5 -24.63 -7.58 -22.29
CA LEU A 5 -23.63 -6.63 -22.83
C LEU A 5 -22.21 -6.88 -22.26
N LEU A 6 -21.65 -8.09 -22.40
CA LEU A 6 -20.18 -8.28 -22.36
C LEU A 6 -19.57 -7.87 -23.71
N LYS A 7 -19.92 -6.68 -24.20
CA LYS A 7 -19.32 -6.12 -25.42
C LYS A 7 -17.98 -5.49 -25.05
N SER A 8 -16.93 -6.17 -25.51
CA SER A 8 -15.81 -5.55 -26.21
C SER A 8 -15.11 -4.38 -25.51
N LYS A 9 -14.00 -4.70 -24.84
CA LYS A 9 -12.72 -4.06 -25.15
C LYS A 9 -11.67 -5.15 -25.30
N ARG A 10 -11.60 -5.66 -26.53
CA ARG A 10 -10.39 -6.29 -27.08
C ARG A 10 -9.26 -5.27 -26.93
N GLN A 11 -8.11 -5.74 -26.44
CA GLN A 11 -6.77 -5.20 -26.67
C GLN A 11 -6.66 -3.68 -26.86
N GLU A 12 -6.46 -2.93 -25.77
CA GLU A 12 -5.73 -1.67 -25.82
C GLU A 12 -4.35 -1.96 -25.20
N SER A 13 -3.29 -1.77 -25.96
CA SER A 13 -1.90 -2.23 -25.74
C SER A 13 -1.14 -1.48 -24.63
N HIS A 14 -1.83 -1.00 -23.62
CA HIS A 14 -1.22 -0.57 -22.38
C HIS A 14 -1.83 -1.45 -21.30
N MET A 15 -1.00 -2.17 -20.55
CA MET A 15 -1.42 -2.68 -19.25
C MET A 15 -1.17 -1.55 -18.25
N PRO A 16 -2.12 -0.62 -18.01
CA PRO A 16 -2.02 0.22 -16.85
C PRO A 16 -2.03 -0.72 -15.65
N ARG A 17 -1.09 -0.52 -14.74
CA ARG A 17 -1.17 -1.16 -13.41
C ARG A 17 -2.57 -0.85 -12.86
N GLY A 18 -3.30 -1.88 -12.46
CA GLY A 18 -4.67 -1.73 -11.96
C GLY A 18 -4.74 -0.69 -10.83
N ALA A 19 -5.90 -0.05 -10.68
CA ALA A 19 -6.09 0.97 -9.66
C ALA A 19 -5.76 0.40 -8.27
N ARG A 20 -4.98 1.15 -7.48
CA ARG A 20 -4.73 0.82 -6.08
C ARG A 20 -6.04 1.04 -5.31
N LEU A 21 -6.48 0.02 -4.57
CA LEU A 21 -7.72 0.06 -3.81
C LEU A 21 -7.48 0.80 -2.49
N ASP A 22 -7.78 2.09 -2.47
CA ASP A 22 -7.71 2.92 -1.25
C ASP A 22 -9.08 2.90 -0.54
N ILE A 23 -9.39 1.78 0.11
CA ILE A 23 -10.63 1.61 0.89
C ILE A 23 -10.25 1.59 2.39
N PRO A 24 -10.92 2.40 3.25
CA PRO A 24 -10.63 2.42 4.68
C PRO A 24 -10.79 1.02 5.29
N GLY A 25 -9.78 0.57 6.03
CA GLY A 25 -9.74 -0.77 6.63
C GLY A 25 -9.14 -1.87 5.76
N THR A 26 -8.62 -1.55 4.56
CA THR A 26 -7.94 -2.54 3.71
C THR A 26 -6.52 -2.83 4.19
N LEU A 27 -6.17 -4.12 4.25
CA LEU A 27 -4.81 -4.55 4.56
C LEU A 27 -3.91 -4.38 3.32
N HIS A 28 -3.03 -3.38 3.36
CA HIS A 28 -2.02 -3.19 2.33
C HIS A 28 -0.73 -3.93 2.72
N HIS A 29 -0.34 -4.94 1.94
CA HIS A 29 0.98 -5.56 2.10
C HIS A 29 2.06 -4.66 1.48
N VAL A 30 2.91 -4.07 2.33
CA VAL A 30 4.00 -3.19 1.92
C VAL A 30 5.33 -3.94 2.03
N MET A 31 6.12 -3.92 0.95
CA MET A 31 7.48 -4.45 0.94
C MET A 31 8.45 -3.32 0.57
N VAL A 32 9.57 -3.24 1.29
CA VAL A 32 10.64 -2.27 1.03
C VAL A 32 11.83 -3.02 0.43
N ARG A 33 12.47 -2.42 -0.58
CA ARG A 33 13.70 -2.93 -1.21
C ARG A 33 14.78 -1.86 -1.16
N GLY A 34 16.03 -2.28 -0.99
CA GLY A 34 17.18 -1.38 -1.08
C GLY A 34 17.38 -0.89 -2.52
N ILE A 35 17.89 0.34 -2.66
CA ILE A 35 18.34 0.87 -3.95
C ILE A 35 19.46 -0.04 -4.49
N GLU A 36 19.48 -0.29 -5.80
CA GLU A 36 20.49 -1.15 -6.44
C GLU A 36 20.64 -2.55 -5.80
N GLN A 37 19.56 -3.10 -5.23
CA GLN A 37 19.58 -4.36 -4.46
C GLN A 37 20.53 -4.35 -3.25
N GLY A 38 20.94 -3.16 -2.79
CA GLY A 38 21.78 -3.00 -1.61
C GLY A 38 21.07 -3.37 -0.31
N SER A 39 21.85 -3.52 0.76
CA SER A 39 21.31 -3.72 2.09
C SER A 39 20.45 -2.52 2.52
N ILE A 40 19.26 -2.81 3.04
CA ILE A 40 18.33 -1.78 3.55
C ILE A 40 18.85 -1.20 4.87
N PHE A 41 19.54 -2.02 5.66
CA PHE A 41 20.13 -1.64 6.93
C PHE A 41 21.62 -1.95 6.86
N ARG A 42 22.46 -0.98 7.22
CA ARG A 42 23.91 -1.17 7.32
C ARG A 42 24.31 -1.43 8.76
N ASP A 43 23.58 -0.86 9.70
CA ASP A 43 23.76 -1.03 11.14
C ASP A 43 22.43 -1.27 11.86
N ASP A 44 22.48 -1.75 13.10
CA ASP A 44 21.31 -1.92 13.95
C ASP A 44 20.66 -0.58 14.31
N SER A 45 21.44 0.51 14.35
CA SER A 45 20.91 1.88 14.50
C SER A 45 19.93 2.24 13.38
N ASP A 46 20.21 1.82 12.14
CA ASP A 46 19.32 2.07 10.99
C ASP A 46 17.98 1.33 11.15
N ARG A 47 18.01 0.12 11.73
CA ARG A 47 16.80 -0.67 11.99
C ARG A 47 15.90 0.00 13.01
N VAL A 48 16.49 0.48 14.11
CA VAL A 48 15.76 1.16 15.18
C VAL A 48 15.13 2.45 14.68
N GLU A 49 15.90 3.25 13.93
CA GLU A 49 15.39 4.51 13.37
C GLU A 49 14.29 4.27 12.34
N PHE A 50 14.40 3.23 11.52
CA PHE A 50 13.35 2.84 10.58
C PHE A 50 12.05 2.46 11.30
N LEU A 51 12.12 1.62 12.34
CA LEU A 51 10.95 1.25 13.14
C LEU A 51 10.33 2.47 13.85
N ARG A 52 11.15 3.38 14.37
CA ARG A 52 10.67 4.62 15.01
C ARG A 52 9.88 5.48 14.02
N ARG A 53 10.40 5.68 12.80
CA ARG A 53 9.73 6.45 11.75
C ARG A 53 8.45 5.77 11.26
N MET A 54 8.48 4.45 11.05
CA MET A 54 7.30 3.68 10.67
C MET A 54 6.20 3.76 11.74
N GLY A 55 6.58 3.66 13.02
CA GLY A 55 5.64 3.80 14.14
C GLY A 55 5.03 5.20 14.23
N LEU A 56 5.82 6.26 13.98
CA LEU A 56 5.29 7.63 13.91
C LEU A 56 4.32 7.79 12.74
N LEU A 57 4.68 7.30 11.55
CA LEU A 57 3.83 7.37 10.36
C LEU A 57 2.53 6.61 10.56
N ALA A 58 2.57 5.39 11.12
CA ALA A 58 1.38 4.61 11.44
C ALA A 58 0.46 5.34 12.43
N LYS A 59 1.01 5.99 13.45
CA LYS A 59 0.23 6.80 14.39
C LYS A 59 -0.39 8.02 13.73
N THR A 60 0.34 8.69 12.84
CA THR A 60 -0.18 9.88 12.13
C THR A 60 -1.21 9.53 11.06
N SER A 61 -1.07 8.40 10.38
CA SER A 61 -2.00 7.97 9.33
C SER A 61 -3.24 7.28 9.88
N CYS A 62 -3.20 6.78 11.13
CA CYS A 62 -4.34 6.14 11.78
C CYS A 62 -5.29 7.10 12.51
N GLY A 63 -5.19 8.42 12.31
CA GLY A 63 -6.12 9.42 12.85
C GLY A 63 -7.54 9.38 12.26
N GLY A 64 -8.11 8.18 12.07
CA GLY A 64 -9.44 7.97 11.49
C GLY A 64 -10.14 6.68 11.91
N ILE A 65 -9.70 6.02 12.98
CA ILE A 65 -10.40 4.85 13.54
C ILE A 65 -10.07 4.76 15.04
N GLY A 66 -10.86 5.42 15.90
CA GLY A 66 -10.72 5.17 17.34
C GLY A 66 -11.32 6.15 18.35
N ASP A 67 -11.70 7.38 17.97
CA ASP A 67 -12.16 8.37 18.97
C ASP A 67 -13.69 8.50 18.98
N ALA A 68 -14.37 7.39 19.29
CA ALA A 68 -15.78 7.38 19.68
C ALA A 68 -15.97 6.39 20.84
N VAL A 69 -15.27 6.66 21.94
CA VAL A 69 -15.66 6.22 23.28
C VAL A 69 -15.48 7.41 24.21
N GLN A 70 -16.46 8.31 24.19
CA GLN A 70 -17.01 8.95 25.37
C GLN A 70 -18.47 9.32 25.11
#